data_AF-A0A7C3WW05-F1
#
_entry.id   AF-A0A7C3WW05-F1
#
_cell.length_a   1.000
_cell.length_b   1.000
_cell.length_c   1.000
_cell.angle_alpha   90.00
_cell.angle_beta   90.00
_cell.angle_gamma   90.00
#
_symmetry.space_group_name_H-M   'P 1'
#
loop_
_entity.id
_entity.type
_entity.pdbx_description
1 polymer ?
#
loop_
_entity_poly.entity_id
_entity_poly.type
_entity_poly.pdbx_seq_one_letter_code
_entity_poly.pdbx_strand_id
1 'polypeptide(L)'
;MRNRIIDLRCEQKNPPEARQKFKLYKGKVLVRSPFDIDGIVIHQTNCVFGPKRGFKDPEEGRHYRALGVACHALALSCGHAVIPNPLEWYIYHGNKLNSRSLGLEIEGIYSPQGTDDELSPNIIAAAVAALDFLVEEGGKLGMKIRYIWAHRQSSRDRRGDPGGSIWKEIVLGYAVPQLGLKTEPDLVVGDGRPIPVEWDPNGKGHI
;
A
#
# COMPACT_ATOMS: atom_id res chain seq x y z
N MET A 1 -3.08 -17.93 -8.01
CA MET A 1 -2.97 -16.55 -7.48
C MET A 1 -3.03 -15.47 -8.57
N ARG A 2 -2.56 -15.70 -9.81
CA ARG A 2 -2.61 -14.69 -10.91
C ARG A 2 -4.00 -14.16 -11.29
N ASN A 3 -5.08 -14.90 -11.06
CA ASN A 3 -6.45 -14.46 -11.41
C ASN A 3 -7.00 -13.31 -10.55
N ARG A 4 -6.25 -12.80 -9.57
CA ARG A 4 -6.68 -11.68 -8.70
C ARG A 4 -5.95 -10.36 -8.97
N ILE A 5 -4.96 -10.37 -9.87
CA ILE A 5 -4.20 -9.17 -10.21
C ILE A 5 -4.79 -8.52 -11.45
N ILE A 6 -5.17 -7.25 -11.31
CA ILE A 6 -5.59 -6.38 -12.40
C ILE A 6 -4.45 -5.39 -12.66
N ASP A 7 -3.69 -5.60 -13.72
CA ASP A 7 -2.57 -4.72 -14.10
C ASP A 7 -3.08 -3.58 -14.99
N LEU A 8 -3.07 -2.36 -14.46
CA LEU A 8 -3.49 -1.15 -15.19
C LEU A 8 -2.30 -0.23 -15.50
N ARG A 9 -1.06 -0.72 -15.38
CA ARG A 9 0.13 0.12 -15.60
C ARG A 9 0.19 0.70 -17.02
N CYS A 10 -0.32 -0.03 -18.02
CA CYS A 10 -0.41 0.43 -19.40
C CYS A 10 -1.44 1.56 -19.60
N GLU A 11 -2.44 1.63 -18.73
CA GLU A 11 -3.51 2.64 -18.79
C GLU A 11 -3.09 3.96 -18.13
N GLN A 12 -2.05 3.94 -17.31
CA GLN A 12 -1.59 5.12 -16.58
C GLN A 12 -0.79 6.07 -17.46
N LYS A 13 -1.29 7.30 -17.60
CA LYS A 13 -0.62 8.37 -18.36
C LYS A 13 0.66 8.83 -17.65
N ASN A 14 1.64 9.31 -18.42
CA ASN A 14 2.84 9.96 -17.88
C ASN A 14 3.03 11.36 -18.48
N PRO A 15 2.69 12.45 -17.74
CA PRO A 15 2.29 12.44 -16.33
C PRO A 15 0.82 12.01 -16.14
N PRO A 16 0.47 11.43 -14.97
CA PRO A 16 -0.91 11.12 -14.62
C PRO A 16 -1.79 12.37 -14.56
N GLU A 17 -3.11 12.19 -14.68
CA GLU A 17 -4.08 13.28 -14.51
C GLU A 17 -4.01 13.86 -13.08
N ALA A 18 -3.87 12.99 -12.07
CA ALA A 18 -3.69 13.37 -10.66
C ALA A 18 -2.23 13.75 -10.34
N ARG A 19 -1.66 14.72 -11.08
CA ARG A 19 -0.24 15.13 -11.01
C ARG A 19 0.29 15.37 -9.59
N GLN A 20 -0.55 15.90 -8.71
CA GLN A 20 -0.20 16.20 -7.31
C GLN A 20 0.18 14.97 -6.47
N LYS A 21 -0.16 13.76 -6.93
CA LYS A 21 0.15 12.50 -6.25
C LYS A 21 1.52 11.93 -6.61
N PHE A 22 2.24 12.58 -7.54
CA PHE A 22 3.49 12.07 -8.10
C PHE A 22 4.57 13.15 -8.05
N LYS A 23 5.82 12.72 -7.85
CA LYS A 23 6.95 13.64 -8.00
C LYS A 23 7.28 13.76 -9.49
N LEU A 24 7.17 14.97 -10.03
CA LEU A 24 7.47 15.22 -11.44
C LEU A 24 8.87 15.78 -11.63
N TYR A 25 9.53 15.36 -12.71
CA TYR A 25 10.78 15.90 -13.21
C TYR A 25 10.68 16.04 -14.73
N LYS A 26 10.94 17.26 -15.25
CA LYS A 26 10.83 17.59 -16.68
C LYS A 26 9.50 17.14 -17.31
N GLY A 27 8.39 17.35 -16.59
CA GLY A 27 7.04 17.06 -17.06
C GLY A 27 6.62 15.58 -17.01
N LYS A 28 7.48 14.66 -16.55
CA LYS A 28 7.17 13.24 -16.36
C LYS A 28 7.32 12.84 -14.91
N VAL A 29 6.74 11.70 -14.53
CA VAL A 29 6.97 11.12 -13.21
C VAL A 29 8.44 10.76 -13.06
N LEU A 30 9.03 11.15 -11.92
CA LEU A 30 10.39 10.78 -11.55
C LEU A 30 10.46 9.25 -11.40
N VAL A 31 11.37 8.64 -12.14
CA VAL A 31 11.69 7.21 -12.01
C VAL A 31 12.83 7.07 -11.01
N ARG A 32 12.62 6.24 -9.99
CA ARG A 32 13.61 5.91 -8.96
C ARG A 32 14.46 4.74 -9.42
N SER A 33 15.68 4.65 -8.92
CA SER A 33 16.48 3.43 -9.05
C SER A 33 15.78 2.29 -8.29
N PRO A 34 15.55 1.11 -8.89
CA PRO A 34 15.04 -0.04 -8.16
C PRO A 34 15.86 -0.38 -6.90
N PHE A 35 17.17 -0.16 -6.94
CA PHE A 35 18.07 -0.46 -5.83
C PHE A 35 17.87 0.42 -4.59
N ASP A 36 17.20 1.58 -4.74
CA ASP A 36 16.87 2.46 -3.62
C ASP A 36 15.59 1.99 -2.88
N ILE A 37 14.85 1.05 -3.45
CA ILE A 37 13.57 0.57 -2.91
C ILE A 37 13.81 -0.70 -2.09
N ASP A 38 13.51 -0.63 -0.80
CA ASP A 38 13.74 -1.72 0.13
C ASP A 38 12.61 -2.01 1.12
N GLY A 39 11.47 -1.33 0.97
CA GLY A 39 10.30 -1.65 1.76
C GLY A 39 8.97 -1.40 1.08
N ILE A 40 7.92 -1.76 1.79
CA ILE A 40 6.53 -1.47 1.45
C ILE A 40 5.93 -0.68 2.61
N VAL A 41 5.25 0.43 2.31
CA VAL A 41 4.39 1.09 3.29
C VAL A 41 2.97 0.66 3.03
N ILE A 42 2.34 0.07 4.05
CA ILE A 42 0.95 -0.35 4.01
C ILE A 42 0.03 0.77 4.54
N HIS A 43 -1.12 0.91 3.89
CA HIS A 43 -2.09 1.96 4.14
C HIS A 43 -3.50 1.39 4.20
N GLN A 44 -4.40 2.14 4.83
CA GLN A 44 -5.84 2.05 4.54
C GLN A 44 -6.31 3.26 3.74
N THR A 45 -7.30 3.07 2.87
CA THR A 45 -7.83 4.15 2.02
C THR A 45 -8.73 5.13 2.77
N ASN A 46 -9.20 4.75 3.95
CA ASN A 46 -10.22 5.44 4.73
C ASN A 46 -11.53 5.68 3.96
N CYS A 47 -11.86 4.79 3.02
CA CYS A 47 -13.13 4.77 2.29
C CYS A 47 -13.34 3.45 1.54
N VAL A 48 -14.60 3.16 1.19
CA VAL A 48 -14.95 2.11 0.23
C VAL A 48 -15.23 2.77 -1.13
N PHE A 49 -14.61 2.28 -2.20
CA PHE A 49 -14.75 2.85 -3.53
C PHE A 49 -16.04 2.36 -4.20
N GLY A 50 -16.90 3.32 -4.54
CA GLY A 50 -17.93 3.10 -5.57
C GLY A 50 -17.32 3.08 -6.99
N PRO A 51 -18.06 2.54 -7.98
CA PRO A 51 -17.59 2.47 -9.37
C PRO A 51 -17.27 3.88 -9.91
N LYS A 52 -16.27 3.97 -10.79
CA LYS A 52 -16.05 5.16 -11.63
C LYS A 52 -17.14 5.21 -12.71
N ARG A 53 -17.69 6.39 -12.97
CA ARG A 53 -18.68 6.59 -14.04
C ARG A 53 -18.04 6.33 -15.41
N GLY A 54 -18.85 5.89 -16.38
CA GLY A 54 -18.43 5.68 -17.77
C GLY A 54 -18.03 4.24 -18.12
N PHE A 55 -18.08 3.33 -17.15
CA PHE A 55 -17.85 1.90 -17.36
C PHE A 55 -19.19 1.16 -17.47
N LYS A 56 -19.26 0.18 -18.38
CA LYS A 56 -20.44 -0.69 -18.51
C LYS A 56 -20.52 -1.68 -17.36
N ASP A 57 -19.38 -2.26 -17.01
CA ASP A 57 -19.23 -3.09 -15.83
C ASP A 57 -18.83 -2.22 -14.61
N PRO A 58 -19.65 -2.17 -13.55
CA PRO A 58 -19.32 -1.46 -12.33
C PRO A 58 -18.02 -1.95 -11.67
N GLU A 59 -17.70 -3.24 -11.75
CA GLU A 59 -16.50 -3.79 -11.12
C GLU A 59 -15.23 -3.30 -11.82
N GLU A 60 -15.21 -3.36 -13.16
CA GLU A 60 -14.18 -2.68 -13.96
C GLU A 60 -14.05 -1.20 -13.57
N GLY A 61 -15.17 -0.50 -13.45
CA GLY A 61 -15.19 0.90 -13.00
C GLY A 61 -14.56 1.10 -11.61
N ARG A 62 -14.63 0.14 -10.70
CA ARG A 62 -13.94 0.19 -9.40
C ARG A 62 -12.43 -0.02 -9.56
N HIS A 63 -12.00 -0.95 -10.40
CA HIS A 63 -10.57 -1.15 -10.70
C HIS A 63 -9.93 0.15 -11.21
N TYR A 64 -10.59 0.85 -12.12
CA TYR A 64 -10.10 2.12 -12.69
C TYR A 64 -10.09 3.30 -11.70
N ARG A 65 -10.62 3.16 -10.49
CA ARG A 65 -10.38 4.14 -9.40
C ARG A 65 -8.91 4.15 -8.99
N ALA A 66 -8.22 3.00 -9.07
CA ALA A 66 -6.83 2.85 -8.66
C ALA A 66 -5.87 3.80 -9.39
N LEU A 67 -6.16 4.14 -10.66
CA LEU A 67 -5.36 5.12 -11.43
C LEU A 67 -5.30 6.50 -10.78
N GLY A 68 -6.31 6.84 -9.96
CA GLY A 68 -6.38 8.07 -9.20
C GLY A 68 -5.84 7.95 -7.77
N VAL A 69 -5.33 6.80 -7.33
CA VAL A 69 -4.85 6.57 -5.95
C VAL A 69 -3.32 6.68 -5.91
N ALA A 70 -2.77 7.27 -4.85
CA ALA A 70 -1.33 7.43 -4.67
C ALA A 70 -0.69 6.13 -4.16
N CYS A 71 -0.68 5.08 -4.97
CA CYS A 71 -0.17 3.76 -4.57
C CYS A 71 0.48 3.01 -5.74
N HIS A 72 1.25 1.98 -5.40
CA HIS A 72 1.78 1.02 -6.38
C HIS A 72 0.85 -0.19 -6.51
N ALA A 73 0.11 -0.53 -5.45
CA ALA A 73 -0.96 -1.51 -5.47
C ALA A 73 -2.14 -1.06 -4.60
N LEU A 74 -3.35 -1.44 -5.00
CA LEU A 74 -4.60 -1.23 -4.27
C LEU A 74 -5.34 -2.56 -4.11
N ALA A 75 -5.59 -2.98 -2.88
CA ALA A 75 -6.42 -4.13 -2.56
C ALA A 75 -7.88 -3.70 -2.37
N LEU A 76 -8.79 -4.28 -3.15
CA LEU A 76 -10.22 -3.97 -3.12
C LEU A 76 -11.03 -5.08 -2.45
N SER A 77 -12.17 -4.70 -1.87
CA SER A 77 -13.11 -5.60 -1.18
C SER A 77 -13.77 -6.65 -2.06
N CYS A 78 -13.71 -6.51 -3.39
CA CYS A 78 -14.11 -7.58 -4.32
C CYS A 78 -13.11 -8.74 -4.36
N GLY A 79 -11.93 -8.60 -3.74
CA GLY A 79 -10.91 -9.64 -3.72
C GLY A 79 -9.89 -9.55 -4.86
N HIS A 80 -9.83 -8.40 -5.53
CA HIS A 80 -8.84 -8.05 -6.54
C HIS A 80 -7.81 -7.07 -6.01
N ALA A 81 -6.56 -7.29 -6.40
CA ALA A 81 -5.48 -6.33 -6.26
C ALA A 81 -5.22 -5.65 -7.60
N VAL A 82 -5.21 -4.33 -7.61
CA VAL A 82 -5.00 -3.51 -8.81
C VAL A 82 -3.62 -2.89 -8.75
N ILE A 83 -2.88 -2.96 -9.86
CA ILE A 83 -1.53 -2.38 -10.01
C ILE A 83 -1.64 -1.17 -10.96
N PRO A 84 -1.88 0.06 -10.44
CA PRO A 84 -2.14 1.22 -11.29
C PRO A 84 -0.89 1.93 -11.81
N ASN A 85 0.28 1.70 -11.22
CA ASN A 85 1.48 2.49 -11.53
C ASN A 85 2.73 1.60 -11.66
N PRO A 86 3.69 1.93 -12.55
CA PRO A 86 4.99 1.27 -12.57
C PRO A 86 5.69 1.34 -11.21
N LEU A 87 6.35 0.25 -10.80
CA LEU A 87 6.93 0.13 -9.45
C LEU A 87 8.06 1.15 -9.19
N GLU A 88 8.75 1.58 -10.23
CA GLU A 88 9.86 2.52 -10.14
C GLU A 88 9.41 3.98 -10.00
N TRP A 89 8.13 4.27 -10.24
CA TRP A 89 7.63 5.65 -10.17
C TRP A 89 7.68 6.20 -8.74
N TYR A 90 8.05 7.47 -8.61
CA TYR A 90 7.98 8.17 -7.33
C TYR A 90 6.55 8.65 -7.07
N ILE A 91 5.89 8.02 -6.10
CA ILE A 91 4.50 8.33 -5.68
C ILE A 91 4.51 8.91 -4.27
N TYR A 92 3.69 9.93 -4.01
CA TYR A 92 3.53 10.52 -2.68
C TYR A 92 2.50 9.74 -1.84
N HIS A 93 2.94 8.64 -1.23
CA HIS A 93 2.07 7.72 -0.48
C HIS A 93 2.38 7.65 1.03
N GLY A 94 3.65 7.69 1.45
CA GLY A 94 4.11 7.55 2.85
C GLY A 94 5.16 8.57 3.27
N ASN A 95 4.93 9.87 3.03
CA ASN A 95 5.81 10.96 3.48
C ASN A 95 7.32 10.75 3.19
N LYS A 96 8.17 10.68 4.21
CA LYS A 96 9.63 10.51 4.05
C LYS A 96 10.02 9.10 3.59
N LEU A 97 9.14 8.11 3.72
CA LEU A 97 9.37 6.74 3.24
C LEU A 97 9.22 6.61 1.71
N ASN A 98 8.51 7.55 1.06
CA ASN A 98 8.29 7.57 -0.40
C ASN A 98 9.55 7.31 -1.25
N SER A 99 10.71 7.77 -0.79
CA SER A 99 11.96 7.63 -1.55
C SER A 99 12.43 6.18 -1.68
N ARG A 100 12.08 5.30 -0.74
CA ARG A 100 12.61 3.94 -0.61
C ARG A 100 11.56 2.85 -0.49
N SER A 101 10.29 3.17 -0.70
CA SER A 101 9.19 2.22 -0.53
C SER A 101 8.25 2.14 -1.72
N LEU A 102 7.60 0.99 -1.86
CA LEU A 102 6.35 0.85 -2.58
C LEU A 102 5.18 1.13 -1.63
N GLY A 103 4.01 1.43 -2.18
CA GLY A 103 2.81 1.80 -1.42
C GLY A 103 1.69 0.84 -1.72
N LEU A 104 1.16 0.19 -0.69
CA LEU A 104 0.00 -0.68 -0.77
C LEU A 104 -1.17 -0.03 -0.02
N GLU A 105 -2.24 0.27 -0.73
CA GLU A 105 -3.50 0.75 -0.16
C GLU A 105 -4.47 -0.41 0.01
N ILE A 106 -5.14 -0.49 1.17
CA ILE A 106 -6.20 -1.46 1.43
C ILE A 106 -7.52 -0.72 1.57
N GLU A 107 -8.49 -1.09 0.74
CA GLU A 107 -9.80 -0.46 0.72
C GLU A 107 -10.56 -0.70 2.03
N GLY A 108 -10.95 0.38 2.69
CA GLY A 108 -11.80 0.33 3.87
C GLY A 108 -11.48 1.43 4.86
N ILE A 109 -12.17 1.37 6.00
CA ILE A 109 -11.92 2.19 7.18
C ILE A 109 -11.70 1.20 8.33
N TYR A 110 -10.52 1.23 8.92
CA TYR A 110 -10.09 0.29 9.95
C TYR A 110 -9.62 1.04 11.19
N SER A 111 -10.09 0.57 12.32
CA SER A 111 -9.93 1.14 13.63
C SER A 111 -8.46 1.13 14.03
N PRO A 112 -7.98 2.23 14.64
CA PRO A 112 -6.69 2.25 15.29
C PRO A 112 -6.58 1.23 16.44
N GLN A 113 -7.66 0.67 16.96
CA GLN A 113 -7.62 -0.34 18.02
C GLN A 113 -7.51 -1.76 17.44
N GLY A 114 -8.04 -1.98 16.24
CA GLY A 114 -8.10 -3.29 15.60
C GLY A 114 -8.97 -4.31 16.34
N THR A 115 -9.86 -3.85 17.24
CA THR A 115 -10.79 -4.71 17.99
C THR A 115 -12.17 -4.80 17.33
N ASP A 116 -12.49 -3.84 16.45
CA ASP A 116 -13.86 -3.63 15.98
C ASP A 116 -14.04 -3.89 14.48
N ASP A 117 -12.95 -4.15 13.74
CA ASP A 117 -13.00 -4.35 12.28
C ASP A 117 -12.38 -5.67 11.87
N GLU A 118 -13.24 -6.64 11.56
CA GLU A 118 -12.83 -7.88 10.92
C GLU A 118 -12.53 -7.63 9.44
N LEU A 119 -11.35 -8.06 8.98
CA LEU A 119 -11.04 -8.01 7.55
C LEU A 119 -11.82 -9.11 6.82
N SER A 120 -12.55 -8.72 5.77
CA SER A 120 -13.23 -9.72 4.97
C SER A 120 -12.22 -10.64 4.27
N PRO A 121 -12.53 -11.93 4.07
CA PRO A 121 -11.64 -12.86 3.36
C PRO A 121 -11.20 -12.37 1.98
N ASN A 122 -12.06 -11.59 1.30
CA ASN A 122 -11.73 -10.98 0.02
C ASN A 122 -10.66 -9.89 0.16
N ILE A 123 -10.78 -8.98 1.13
CA ILE A 123 -9.75 -7.97 1.40
C ILE A 123 -8.42 -8.64 1.71
N ILE A 124 -8.43 -9.68 2.56
CA ILE A 124 -7.22 -10.43 2.91
C ILE A 124 -6.59 -11.02 1.64
N ALA A 125 -7.38 -11.72 0.82
CA ALA A 125 -6.90 -12.33 -0.41
C ALA A 125 -6.34 -11.30 -1.42
N ALA A 126 -6.95 -10.11 -1.51
CA ALA A 126 -6.46 -9.03 -2.35
C ALA A 126 -5.14 -8.45 -1.81
N ALA A 127 -5.06 -8.16 -0.52
CA ALA A 127 -3.85 -7.62 0.11
C ALA A 127 -2.67 -8.60 0.00
N VAL A 128 -2.92 -9.89 0.20
CA VAL A 128 -1.95 -10.96 -0.01
C VAL A 128 -1.45 -10.98 -1.46
N ALA A 129 -2.36 -11.00 -2.44
CA ALA A 129 -1.98 -10.99 -3.85
C ALA A 129 -1.18 -9.74 -4.24
N ALA A 130 -1.52 -8.58 -3.67
CA ALA A 130 -0.77 -7.35 -3.89
C ALA A 130 0.65 -7.44 -3.30
N LEU A 131 0.81 -7.95 -2.09
CA LEU A 131 2.14 -8.13 -1.47
C LEU A 131 3.01 -9.10 -2.26
N ASP A 132 2.46 -10.26 -2.66
CA ASP A 132 3.14 -11.22 -3.53
C ASP A 132 3.65 -10.53 -4.80
N PHE A 133 2.76 -9.79 -5.48
CA PHE A 133 3.11 -9.08 -6.71
C PHE A 133 4.22 -8.04 -6.47
N LEU A 134 4.10 -7.20 -5.44
CA LEU A 134 5.07 -6.15 -5.15
C LEU A 134 6.46 -6.72 -4.85
N VAL A 135 6.53 -7.80 -4.07
CA VAL A 135 7.80 -8.47 -3.75
C VAL A 135 8.37 -9.20 -4.96
N GLU A 136 7.58 -9.99 -5.68
CA GLU A 136 8.03 -10.77 -6.84
C GLU A 136 8.47 -9.86 -8.00
N GLU A 137 7.59 -8.94 -8.42
CA GLU A 137 7.88 -8.05 -9.56
C GLU A 137 8.90 -6.98 -9.21
N GLY A 138 8.90 -6.48 -7.96
CA GLY A 138 9.96 -5.61 -7.47
C GLY A 138 11.32 -6.30 -7.49
N GLY A 139 11.39 -7.55 -7.03
CA GLY A 139 12.60 -8.36 -7.06
C GLY A 139 13.15 -8.57 -8.48
N LYS A 140 12.26 -8.81 -9.47
CA LYS A 140 12.66 -8.92 -10.89
C LYS A 140 13.28 -7.63 -11.44
N LEU A 141 12.93 -6.47 -10.89
CA LEU A 141 13.53 -5.18 -11.22
C LEU A 141 14.81 -4.86 -10.44
N GLY A 142 15.20 -5.71 -9.48
CA GLY A 142 16.38 -5.50 -8.64
C GLY A 142 16.11 -4.77 -7.32
N MET A 143 14.84 -4.57 -6.95
CA MET A 143 14.48 -3.99 -5.64
C MET A 143 14.81 -4.96 -4.51
N LYS A 144 15.32 -4.42 -3.39
CA LYS A 144 15.74 -5.22 -2.22
C LYS A 144 14.71 -5.14 -1.11
N ILE A 145 13.45 -5.43 -1.44
CA ILE A 145 12.30 -5.32 -0.54
C ILE A 145 12.48 -6.31 0.62
N ARG A 146 12.70 -5.75 1.81
CA ARG A 146 12.94 -6.51 3.04
C ARG A 146 12.19 -5.96 4.25
N TYR A 147 11.60 -4.77 4.12
CA TYR A 147 10.86 -4.12 5.20
C TYR A 147 9.39 -3.91 4.85
N ILE A 148 8.57 -3.89 5.88
CA ILE A 148 7.18 -3.44 5.81
C ILE A 148 6.90 -2.48 6.96
N TRP A 149 6.35 -1.31 6.63
CA TRP A 149 6.10 -0.22 7.57
C TRP A 149 4.66 0.26 7.47
N ALA A 150 4.16 0.85 8.55
CA ALA A 150 2.89 1.54 8.56
C ALA A 150 3.05 3.02 8.18
N HIS A 151 2.06 3.63 7.54
CA HIS A 151 2.10 5.07 7.24
C HIS A 151 2.27 5.93 8.50
N ARG A 152 1.66 5.53 9.64
CA ARG A 152 1.80 6.22 10.93
C ARG A 152 3.26 6.47 11.34
N GLN A 153 4.18 5.59 10.93
CA GLN A 153 5.60 5.70 11.26
C GLN A 153 6.29 6.87 10.57
N SER A 154 5.63 7.53 9.61
CA SER A 154 6.17 8.66 8.86
C SER A 154 5.32 9.94 8.91
N SER A 155 4.21 9.94 9.66
CA SER A 155 3.31 11.09 9.80
C SER A 155 2.52 11.08 11.11
N ARG A 156 2.60 12.16 11.90
CA ARG A 156 1.83 12.30 13.15
C ARG A 156 0.31 12.32 12.95
N ASP A 157 -0.13 12.71 11.76
CA ASP A 157 -1.54 12.89 11.39
C ASP A 157 -2.18 11.58 10.91
N ARG A 158 -1.37 10.55 10.66
CA ARG A 158 -1.80 9.21 10.20
C ARG A 158 -1.86 8.21 11.34
N ARG A 159 -2.32 8.63 12.53
CA ARG A 159 -2.27 7.82 13.78
C ARG A 159 -2.83 6.41 13.62
N GLY A 160 -3.97 6.28 12.95
CA GLY A 160 -4.67 5.03 12.74
C GLY A 160 -4.26 4.24 11.51
N ASP A 161 -3.26 4.67 10.74
CA ASP A 161 -2.95 4.10 9.43
C ASP A 161 -1.81 3.06 9.54
N PRO A 162 -2.00 1.79 9.13
CA PRO A 162 -3.13 1.23 8.36
C PRO A 162 -4.34 0.76 9.18
N GLY A 163 -4.22 0.66 10.49
CA GLY A 163 -5.25 0.13 11.38
C GLY A 163 -4.81 -1.21 11.97
N GLY A 164 -5.29 -1.51 13.17
CA GLY A 164 -4.78 -2.64 13.95
C GLY A 164 -5.03 -3.99 13.30
N SER A 165 -6.21 -4.19 12.70
CA SER A 165 -6.57 -5.45 12.03
C SER A 165 -5.71 -5.70 10.78
N ILE A 166 -5.47 -4.67 9.96
CA ILE A 166 -4.54 -4.77 8.82
C ILE A 166 -3.14 -5.16 9.30
N TRP A 167 -2.63 -4.52 10.34
CA TRP A 167 -1.31 -4.86 10.86
C TRP A 167 -1.24 -6.32 11.33
N LYS A 168 -2.20 -6.75 12.14
CA LYS A 168 -2.22 -8.11 12.70
C LYS A 168 -2.37 -9.18 11.62
N GLU A 169 -3.37 -9.05 10.76
CA GLU A 169 -3.73 -10.12 9.84
C GLU A 169 -2.85 -10.14 8.59
N ILE A 170 -2.54 -8.96 8.03
CA ILE A 170 -1.78 -8.87 6.78
C ILE A 170 -0.29 -8.80 7.04
N VAL A 171 0.16 -7.92 7.95
CA VAL A 171 1.59 -7.74 8.19
C VAL A 171 2.16 -8.91 9.00
N LEU A 172 1.62 -9.13 10.20
CA LEU A 172 2.12 -10.20 11.09
C LEU A 172 1.63 -11.59 10.69
N GLY A 173 0.39 -11.70 10.19
CA GLY A 173 -0.20 -12.97 9.78
C GLY A 173 0.31 -13.51 8.45
N TYR A 174 0.80 -12.65 7.55
CA TYR A 174 1.21 -13.06 6.21
C TYR A 174 2.57 -12.50 5.77
N ALA A 175 2.73 -11.18 5.69
CA ALA A 175 3.91 -10.55 5.08
C ALA A 175 5.23 -10.96 5.77
N VAL A 176 5.23 -11.01 7.10
CA VAL A 176 6.40 -11.45 7.87
C VAL A 176 6.66 -12.96 7.70
N PRO A 177 5.72 -13.87 8.04
CA PRO A 177 6.00 -15.31 8.02
C PRO A 177 6.12 -15.91 6.62
N GLN A 178 5.41 -15.38 5.61
CA GLN A 178 5.37 -15.97 4.26
C GLN A 178 6.37 -15.31 3.31
N LEU A 179 6.51 -13.98 3.36
CA LEU A 179 7.40 -13.24 2.46
C LEU A 179 8.76 -12.90 3.09
N GLY A 180 8.94 -13.18 4.38
CA GLY A 180 10.19 -12.89 5.10
C GLY A 180 10.46 -11.40 5.28
N LEU A 181 9.43 -10.54 5.14
CA LEU A 181 9.57 -9.11 5.39
C LEU A 181 9.79 -8.86 6.89
N LYS A 182 10.49 -7.78 7.22
CA LYS A 182 10.78 -7.37 8.59
C LYS A 182 9.99 -6.13 8.95
N THR A 183 9.41 -6.14 10.15
CA THR A 183 8.88 -4.93 10.77
C THR A 183 10.01 -4.20 11.50
N GLU A 184 9.84 -2.90 11.67
CA GLU A 184 10.68 -2.06 12.54
C GLU A 184 9.74 -1.25 13.45
N PRO A 185 9.17 -1.86 14.50
CA PRO A 185 8.05 -1.27 15.24
C PRO A 185 8.40 0.03 15.98
N ASP A 186 9.68 0.25 16.24
CA ASP A 186 10.24 1.45 16.88
C ASP A 186 10.60 2.56 15.87
N LEU A 187 10.66 2.25 14.56
CA LEU A 187 11.02 3.21 13.55
C LEU A 187 10.03 4.39 13.54
N VAL A 188 10.60 5.58 13.66
CA VAL A 188 9.92 6.87 13.52
C VAL A 188 10.69 7.72 12.51
N VAL A 189 10.02 8.10 11.43
CA VAL A 189 10.59 8.93 10.38
C VAL A 189 9.88 10.28 10.37
N GLY A 190 10.65 11.37 10.50
CA GLY A 190 10.07 12.70 10.58
C GLY A 190 9.27 12.90 11.86
N ASP A 191 7.99 13.22 11.75
CA ASP A 191 7.08 13.41 12.88
C ASP A 191 6.16 12.21 13.13
N GLY A 192 6.48 11.05 12.56
CA GLY A 192 5.68 9.84 12.73
C GLY A 192 5.58 9.30 14.16
N ARG A 193 4.97 8.13 14.28
CA ARG A 193 4.74 7.43 15.55
C ARG A 193 5.12 5.96 15.44
N PRO A 194 5.73 5.36 16.47
CA PRO A 194 6.03 3.93 16.47
C PRO A 194 4.75 3.10 16.39
N ILE A 195 4.88 1.83 16.02
CA ILE A 195 3.79 0.86 16.00
C ILE A 195 3.29 0.63 17.44
N PRO A 196 1.96 0.65 17.69
CA PRO A 196 1.41 0.40 19.02
C PRO A 196 1.61 -1.03 19.49
N VAL A 197 1.77 -1.22 20.80
CA VAL A 197 1.76 -2.54 21.45
C VAL A 197 0.46 -3.30 21.21
N GLU A 198 -0.63 -2.58 20.97
CA GLU A 198 -1.94 -3.14 20.68
C GLU A 198 -2.02 -3.76 19.28
N TRP A 199 -1.11 -3.40 18.37
CA TRP A 199 -1.03 -3.93 17.01
C TRP A 199 0.00 -5.03 16.89
N ASP A 200 1.16 -4.80 17.52
CA ASP A 200 2.34 -5.66 17.44
C ASP A 200 2.84 -5.94 18.86
N PRO A 201 3.03 -7.21 19.26
CA PRO A 201 3.63 -7.54 20.56
C PRO A 201 5.00 -6.89 20.79
N ASN A 202 5.74 -6.58 19.71
CA ASN A 202 7.02 -5.88 19.75
C ASN A 202 6.89 -4.35 19.59
N GLY A 203 5.66 -3.84 19.51
CA GLY A 203 5.31 -2.43 19.44
C GLY A 203 5.99 -1.60 20.53
N LYS A 204 6.28 -0.34 20.22
CA LYS A 204 6.89 0.62 21.16
C LYS A 204 6.03 1.85 21.41
N GLY A 205 4.91 1.95 20.71
CA GLY A 205 3.95 3.03 20.86
C GLY A 205 2.71 2.61 21.62
N HIS A 206 1.83 3.60 21.75
CA HIS A 206 0.43 3.42 22.09
C HIS A 206 -0.41 4.12 21.02
N ILE A 207 -1.71 3.80 20.99
CA ILE A 207 -2.66 4.40 20.05
C ILE A 207 -2.82 5.91 20.28
#